data_AF-A0A7K2X4R8-F1
#
_entry.id   AF-A0A7K2X4R8-F1
#
_cell.length_a   1.000
_cell.length_b   1.000
_cell.length_c   1.000
_cell.angle_alpha   90.00
_cell.angle_beta   90.00
_cell.angle_gamma   90.00
#
_symmetry.space_group_name_H-M   'P 1'
#
loop_
_entity.id
_entity.type
_entity.pdbx_description
1 polymer ?
#
loop_
_entity_poly.entity_id
_entity_poly.type
_entity_poly.pdbx_seq_one_letter_code
_entity_poly.pdbx_strand_id
1 'polypeptide(L)' 'ARAVDRGAGVALLADLGSAVLTVKAMLAEGDELPGNSRLVDAPFVEGAVAAVVTAGAGGDLDAVAAAASEAYSYRKE' A
#
# COMPACT_ATOMS: atom_id res chain seq x y z
N ALA A 1 5.27 9.84 3.25
CA ALA A 1 5.94 8.54 3.50
C ALA A 1 6.97 8.61 4.63
N ARG A 2 8.02 9.46 4.56
CA ARG A 2 9.08 9.51 5.59
C ARG A 2 8.59 9.66 7.04
N ALA A 3 7.57 10.48 7.29
CA ALA A 3 7.01 10.68 8.64
C ALA A 3 6.32 9.45 9.24
N VAL A 4 5.93 8.47 8.42
CA VAL A 4 5.26 7.24 8.86
C VAL A 4 6.16 6.00 8.78
N ASP A 5 7.34 6.13 8.18
CA ASP A 5 8.31 5.04 8.12
C ASP A 5 8.92 4.81 9.51
N ARG A 6 8.53 3.68 10.13
CA ARG A 6 9.05 3.24 11.43
C ARG A 6 9.97 2.01 11.29
N GLY A 7 10.49 1.75 10.10
CA GLY A 7 11.37 0.61 9.80
C GLY A 7 10.65 -0.68 9.42
N ALA A 8 9.31 -0.72 9.46
CA ALA A 8 8.50 -1.87 9.02
C ALA A 8 8.15 -1.85 7.52
N GLY A 9 8.51 -0.77 6.81
CA GLY A 9 8.11 -0.52 5.43
C GLY A 9 6.87 0.36 5.29
N VAL A 10 6.58 0.78 4.06
CA VAL A 10 5.50 1.71 3.72
C VAL A 10 4.65 1.15 2.58
N ALA A 11 3.40 0.82 2.85
CA ALA A 11 2.42 0.52 1.81
C ALA A 11 1.87 1.83 1.20
N LEU A 12 1.91 1.94 -0.12
CA LEU A 12 1.35 3.04 -0.89
C LEU A 12 0.10 2.54 -1.60
N LEU A 13 -1.01 3.25 -1.41
CA LEU A 13 -2.28 2.98 -2.08
C LEU A 13 -2.63 4.18 -2.94
N ALA A 14 -3.02 3.94 -4.19
CA ALA A 14 -3.39 4.96 -5.15
C ALA A 14 -4.67 4.53 -5.87
N ASP A 15 -5.47 5.50 -6.30
CA ASP A 15 -6.78 5.28 -6.89
C ASP A 15 -6.72 5.17 -8.42
N LEU A 16 -6.52 6.30 -9.11
CA LEU A 16 -6.66 6.44 -10.55
C LEU A 16 -5.32 6.78 -11.21
N GLY A 17 -5.32 6.65 -12.53
CA GLY A 17 -4.11 6.61 -13.36
C GLY A 17 -3.05 7.67 -13.03
N SER A 18 -3.41 8.94 -12.83
CA SER A 18 -2.41 9.98 -12.53
C SER A 18 -1.68 9.73 -11.19
N ALA A 19 -2.41 9.40 -10.13
CA ALA A 19 -1.80 9.09 -8.83
C ALA A 19 -0.91 7.85 -8.90
N VAL A 20 -1.36 6.80 -9.60
CA VAL A 20 -0.57 5.58 -9.83
C VAL A 20 0.71 5.88 -10.60
N LEU A 21 0.65 6.68 -11.67
CA LEU A 21 1.82 7.06 -12.46
C LEU A 21 2.81 7.90 -11.67
N THR A 22 2.32 8.85 -10.86
CA THR A 22 3.16 9.63 -9.96
C THR A 22 3.91 8.73 -8.98
N VAL A 23 3.22 7.80 -8.31
CA VAL A 23 3.88 6.88 -7.36
C VAL A 23 4.89 5.97 -8.07
N LYS A 24 4.58 5.46 -9.26
CA LYS A 24 5.51 4.65 -10.06
C LYS A 24 6.78 5.43 -10.45
N ALA A 25 6.64 6.71 -10.81
CA ALA A 25 7.79 7.57 -11.11
C ALA A 25 8.68 7.76 -9.86
N MET A 26 8.09 8.11 -8.71
CA MET A 26 8.82 8.26 -7.45
C MET A 26 9.56 6.96 -7.02
N LEU A 27 8.92 5.80 -7.22
CA LEU A 27 9.54 4.49 -6.95
C LEU A 27 10.70 4.19 -7.92
N ALA A 28 10.61 4.62 -9.17
CA ALA A 28 11.66 4.43 -10.17
C ALA A 28 12.88 5.34 -9.94
N GLU A 29 12.65 6.57 -9.47
CA GLU A 29 13.71 7.52 -9.11
C GLU A 29 14.46 7.09 -7.84
N GLY A 30 13.73 6.56 -6.85
CA GLY A 30 14.31 5.83 -5.71
C GLY A 30 14.88 6.69 -4.59
N ASP A 31 14.79 8.02 -4.66
CA ASP A 31 15.27 8.97 -3.64
C ASP A 31 14.13 9.72 -2.93
N GLU A 32 12.95 9.79 -3.53
CA GLU A 32 11.77 10.44 -2.96
C GLU A 32 11.11 9.64 -1.82
N LEU A 33 11.08 8.30 -1.96
CA LEU A 33 10.38 7.39 -1.05
C LEU A 33 11.36 6.62 -0.14
N PRO A 34 10.92 6.24 1.08
CA PRO A 34 11.67 5.30 1.91
C PRO A 34 11.98 4.00 1.16
N GLY A 35 13.17 3.41 1.38
CA GLY A 35 13.66 2.27 0.59
C GLY A 35 12.77 1.02 0.63
N ASN A 36 11.96 0.83 1.68
CA ASN A 36 11.00 -0.26 1.78
C ASN A 36 9.55 0.21 1.51
N SER A 37 9.38 1.08 0.52
CA SER A 37 8.05 1.52 0.06
C SER A 37 7.55 0.63 -1.07
N ARG A 38 6.26 0.28 -1.04
CA ARG A 38 5.64 -0.58 -2.05
C ARG A 38 4.31 -0.01 -2.50
N LEU A 39 4.13 0.20 -3.81
CA LEU A 39 2.82 0.41 -4.38
C LEU A 39 2.03 -0.91 -4.33
N VAL A 40 0.91 -0.90 -3.62
CA VAL A 40 0.05 -2.06 -3.42
C VAL A 40 -1.06 -2.03 -4.46
N ASP A 41 -1.18 -3.11 -5.22
CA ASP A 41 -2.25 -3.33 -6.20
C ASP A 41 -3.49 -3.86 -5.47
N ALA A 42 -4.44 -2.98 -5.19
CA ALA A 42 -5.64 -3.26 -4.41
C ALA A 42 -6.77 -2.29 -4.78
N PRO A 43 -8.05 -2.67 -4.61
CA PRO A 43 -9.15 -1.71 -4.69
C PRO A 43 -8.97 -0.62 -3.63
N PHE A 44 -9.02 0.65 -4.05
CA PHE A 44 -8.54 1.76 -3.23
C PHE A 44 -9.18 1.81 -1.84
N VAL A 45 -10.51 1.67 -1.74
CA VAL A 45 -11.22 1.82 -0.46
C VAL A 45 -11.14 0.55 0.37
N GLU A 46 -11.59 -0.58 -0.16
CA GLU A 46 -11.63 -1.86 0.55
C GLU A 46 -10.23 -2.34 0.91
N GLY A 47 -9.27 -2.18 -0.01
CA GLY A 47 -7.87 -2.47 0.21
C GLY A 47 -7.23 -1.55 1.25
N ALA A 48 -7.57 -0.25 1.28
CA ALA A 48 -7.11 0.65 2.34
C ALA A 48 -7.61 0.24 3.72
N VAL A 49 -8.88 -0.16 3.83
CA VAL A 49 -9.43 -0.65 5.10
C VAL A 49 -8.68 -1.90 5.55
N ALA A 50 -8.52 -2.89 4.66
CA ALA A 50 -7.80 -4.13 4.98
C ALA A 50 -6.33 -3.89 5.34
N ALA A 51 -5.64 -2.98 4.63
CA ALA A 51 -4.27 -2.59 4.90
C ALA A 51 -4.12 -1.95 6.28
N VAL A 52 -4.99 -0.98 6.62
CA VAL A 52 -4.94 -0.27 7.91
C VAL A 52 -5.23 -1.20 9.07
N VAL A 53 -6.22 -2.09 8.93
CA VAL A 53 -6.54 -3.10 9.97
C VAL A 53 -5.34 -4.02 10.21
N THR A 54 -4.74 -4.53 9.14
CA THR A 54 -3.59 -5.45 9.22
C THR A 54 -2.35 -4.77 9.80
N ALA A 55 -2.04 -3.55 9.37
CA ALA A 55 -0.95 -2.76 9.91
C ALA A 55 -1.17 -2.42 11.40
N GLY A 56 -2.41 -2.07 11.78
CA GLY A 56 -2.78 -1.80 13.17
C GLY A 56 -2.68 -3.03 14.08
N ALA A 57 -2.85 -4.23 13.52
CA ALA A 57 -2.63 -5.51 14.21
C ALA A 57 -1.15 -5.92 14.28
N GLY A 58 -0.24 -5.12 13.72
CA GLY A 58 1.21 -5.39 13.72
C GLY A 58 1.70 -6.26 12.56
N GLY A 59 0.90 -6.43 11.51
CA GLY A 59 1.34 -7.10 10.28
C GLY A 59 2.48 -6.35 9.59
N ASP A 60 3.41 -7.09 9.00
CA ASP A 60 4.48 -6.53 8.19
C ASP A 60 3.98 -6.07 6.81
N LEU A 61 4.87 -5.47 6.00
CA LEU A 61 4.50 -4.94 4.69
C LEU A 61 3.95 -6.01 3.73
N ASP A 62 4.40 -7.26 3.85
CA ASP A 62 3.93 -8.35 3.02
C ASP A 62 2.52 -8.78 3.42
N ALA A 63 2.25 -8.92 4.73
CA ALA A 63 0.92 -9.19 5.25
C ALA A 63 -0.08 -8.07 4.90
N VAL A 64 0.35 -6.81 5.01
CA VAL A 64 -0.47 -5.63 4.64
C VAL A 64 -0.80 -5.65 3.15
N ALA A 65 0.18 -5.93 2.28
CA ALA A 65 -0.03 -6.01 0.84
C ALA A 65 -0.96 -7.16 0.45
N ALA A 66 -0.82 -8.32 1.09
CA ALA A 66 -1.69 -9.48 0.87
C ALA A 66 -3.14 -9.19 1.29
N ALA A 67 -3.36 -8.67 2.49
CA ALA A 67 -4.70 -8.34 2.98
C ALA A 67 -5.39 -7.30 2.09
N ALA A 68 -4.64 -6.30 1.61
CA ALA A 68 -5.17 -5.28 0.71
C ALA A 68 -5.58 -5.87 -0.65
N SER A 69 -4.76 -6.73 -1.26
CA SER A 69 -5.05 -7.30 -2.58
C SER A 69 -6.16 -8.36 -2.55
N GLU A 70 -6.33 -9.09 -1.44
CA GLU A 70 -7.44 -10.03 -1.24
C GLU A 70 -8.82 -9.37 -1.37
N ALA A 71 -8.91 -8.07 -1.09
CA ALA A 71 -10.13 -7.29 -1.24
C ALA A 71 -10.71 -7.32 -2.67
N TYR A 72 -9.92 -7.59 -3.71
CA TYR A 72 -10.44 -7.82 -5.07
C TYR A 72 -11.46 -8.96 -5.17
N SER A 73 -11.31 -9.96 -4.30
CA SER A 73 -12.12 -11.18 -4.34
C SER A 73 -13.35 -11.13 -3.44
N TYR A 74 -13.53 -10.06 -2.66
CA TYR A 74 -14.62 -9.98 -1.69
C TYR A 74 -15.97 -9.86 -2.38
N ARG A 75 -16.87 -10.79 -2.07
CA ARG A 75 -18.22 -10.89 -2.66
C ARG A 75 -19.23 -10.80 -1.53
N LYS A 76 -20.27 -9.97 -1.71
CA LYS A 76 -21.35 -9.78 -0.74
C LYS A 76 -22.43 -10.87 -0.85
N GLU A 77 -22.05 -12.12 -1.13
CA GLU A 77 -23.02 -13.20 -1.40
C GLU A 77 -24.21 -13.20 -0.42
#